data_AF-T1X4S4-F1
#
_entry.id   AF-T1X4S4-F1
#
_cell.length_a   1.000
_cell.length_b   1.000
_cell.length_c   1.000
_cell.angle_alpha   90.00
_cell.angle_beta   90.00
_cell.angle_gamma   90.00
#
_symmetry.space_group_name_H-M   'P 1'
#
loop_
_entity.id
_entity.type
_entity.pdbx_description
1 polymer ?
#
loop_
_entity_poly.entity_id
_entity_poly.type
_entity_poly.pdbx_seq_one_letter_code
_entity_poly.pdbx_strand_id
1 'polypeptide(L)'
;MPIRPTPLISLALFAWCASSAWAEPMEAARMAERYLDVQRCIERTIGKQWPQKYGIVLARNQWGAIEATERSIDAAPQAVRMTDLRCRRQLSLTGEPRP
;
A
#
# COMPACT_ATOMS: atom_id res chain seq x y z
N MET A 1 -0.90 -44.73 -52.08
CA MET A 1 0.20 -44.53 -51.10
C MET A 1 0.08 -43.11 -50.55
N PRO A 2 0.03 -42.92 -49.21
CA PRO A 2 -0.26 -41.64 -48.58
C PRO A 2 1.04 -40.88 -48.25
N ILE A 3 1.04 -39.55 -48.35
CA ILE A 3 2.05 -38.72 -47.70
C ILE A 3 1.35 -37.53 -47.05
N ARG A 4 1.27 -37.55 -45.71
CA ARG A 4 1.03 -36.37 -44.88
C ARG A 4 2.41 -35.86 -44.41
N PRO A 5 2.60 -34.53 -44.36
CA PRO A 5 3.30 -33.93 -43.22
C PRO A 5 2.53 -32.71 -42.69
N THR A 6 1.95 -32.82 -41.49
CA THR A 6 2.38 -32.18 -40.22
C THR A 6 2.30 -30.65 -40.18
N PRO A 7 1.46 -30.05 -39.30
CA PRO A 7 1.42 -28.61 -39.09
C PRO A 7 2.63 -28.16 -38.26
N LEU A 8 3.39 -27.20 -38.80
CA LEU A 8 4.41 -26.47 -38.05
C LEU A 8 3.72 -25.54 -37.03
N ILE A 9 3.67 -25.99 -35.79
CA ILE A 9 3.27 -25.22 -34.64
C ILE A 9 4.42 -24.25 -34.31
N SER A 10 4.31 -23.00 -34.75
CA SER A 10 5.23 -21.91 -34.39
C SER A 10 4.98 -21.47 -32.95
N LEU A 11 5.60 -22.17 -32.00
CA LEU A 11 5.72 -21.76 -30.60
C LEU A 11 6.85 -20.71 -30.49
N ALA A 12 6.52 -19.43 -30.67
CA ALA A 12 7.47 -18.33 -30.51
C ALA A 12 6.84 -17.16 -29.74
N LEU A 13 6.46 -17.39 -28.49
CA LEU A 13 6.00 -16.35 -27.56
C LEU A 13 6.51 -16.60 -26.14
N PHE A 14 7.82 -16.81 -25.95
CA PHE A 14 8.40 -16.90 -24.60
C PHE A 14 9.79 -16.26 -24.52
N ALA A 15 9.91 -15.00 -24.89
CA ALA A 15 11.14 -14.25 -24.69
C ALA A 15 10.89 -12.78 -24.34
N TRP A 16 10.05 -12.51 -23.32
CA TRP A 16 10.02 -11.19 -22.69
C TRP A 16 9.41 -11.23 -21.29
N CYS A 17 10.20 -11.62 -20.27
CA CYS A 17 9.86 -11.40 -18.85
C CYS A 17 11.09 -11.67 -17.96
N ALA A 18 12.20 -10.97 -18.17
CA ALA A 18 13.39 -11.13 -17.33
C ALA A 18 13.99 -9.78 -16.94
N SER A 19 13.21 -8.87 -16.33
CA SER A 19 13.75 -7.61 -15.78
C SER A 19 12.93 -6.97 -14.64
N SER A 20 12.29 -7.74 -13.75
CA SER A 20 11.44 -7.14 -12.69
C SER A 20 11.42 -7.92 -11.37
N ALA A 21 12.57 -8.38 -10.87
CA ALA A 21 12.64 -9.00 -9.54
C ALA A 21 13.05 -8.03 -8.40
N TRP A 22 13.57 -6.84 -8.71
CA TRP A 22 14.22 -5.96 -7.72
C TRP A 22 13.50 -4.62 -7.46
N ALA A 23 12.52 -4.26 -8.29
CA ALA A 23 11.76 -3.01 -8.14
C ALA A 23 10.72 -3.07 -7.02
N GLU A 24 10.09 -4.22 -6.82
CA GLU A 24 9.07 -4.47 -5.79
C GLU A 24 9.53 -4.14 -4.36
N PRO A 25 10.68 -4.65 -3.85
CA PRO A 25 11.10 -4.35 -2.48
C PRO A 25 11.49 -2.87 -2.28
N MET A 26 12.03 -2.22 -3.31
CA MET A 26 12.37 -0.80 -3.24
C MET A 26 11.13 0.10 -3.18
N GLU A 27 10.11 -0.22 -3.98
CA GLU A 27 8.86 0.54 -3.95
C GLU A 27 8.09 0.30 -2.65
N ALA A 28 8.05 -0.95 -2.15
CA ALA A 28 7.46 -1.24 -0.86
C ALA A 28 8.14 -0.46 0.29
N ALA A 29 9.48 -0.36 0.28
CA ALA A 29 10.22 0.41 1.27
C ALA A 29 9.90 1.91 1.19
N ARG A 30 9.86 2.49 -0.02
CA ARG A 30 9.49 3.90 -0.24
C ARG A 30 8.06 4.17 0.21
N MET A 31 7.13 3.29 -0.11
CA MET A 31 5.75 3.40 0.32
C MET A 31 5.65 3.33 1.85
N ALA A 32 6.34 2.37 2.48
CA ALA A 32 6.36 2.25 3.93
C ALA A 32 6.89 3.51 4.63
N GLU A 33 7.91 4.17 4.06
CA GLU A 33 8.42 5.45 4.57
C GLU A 33 7.35 6.55 4.57
N ARG A 34 6.55 6.66 3.50
CA ARG A 34 5.45 7.63 3.43
C ARG A 34 4.38 7.39 4.50
N TYR A 35 4.09 6.13 4.83
CA TYR A 35 3.18 5.82 5.94
C TYR A 35 3.78 6.21 7.31
N LEU A 36 5.10 6.06 7.50
CA LEU A 36 5.76 6.57 8.70
C LEU A 36 5.69 8.10 8.79
N ASP A 37 5.77 8.81 7.66
CA ASP A 37 5.54 10.25 7.61
C ASP A 37 4.10 10.63 7.97
N VAL A 38 3.09 9.83 7.59
CA VAL A 38 1.69 10.04 8.00
C VAL A 38 1.59 9.97 9.52
N GLN A 39 2.18 8.94 10.14
CA GLN A 39 2.17 8.80 11.60
C GLN A 39 2.79 10.02 12.27
N ARG A 40 3.95 10.47 11.79
CA ARG A 40 4.61 11.69 12.29
C ARG A 40 3.75 12.94 12.11
N CYS A 41 3.05 13.08 10.99
CA CYS A 41 2.13 14.19 10.74
C CYS A 41 0.96 14.23 11.73
N ILE A 42 0.35 13.06 12.00
CA ILE A 42 -0.75 12.95 12.96
C ILE A 42 -0.24 13.23 14.37
N GLU A 43 0.89 12.66 14.77
CA GLU A 43 1.49 12.87 16.10
C GLU A 43 1.81 14.34 16.37
N ARG A 44 2.29 15.09 15.38
CA ARG A 44 2.54 16.54 15.54
C ARG A 44 1.26 17.35 15.78
N THR A 45 0.11 16.85 15.33
CA THR A 45 -1.17 17.56 15.44
C THR A 45 -1.97 17.10 16.67
N ILE A 46 -2.07 15.79 16.88
CA ILE A 46 -2.94 15.16 17.88
C ILE A 46 -2.16 14.81 19.16
N GLY A 47 -0.85 14.60 19.03
CA GLY A 47 0.03 14.11 20.09
C GLY A 47 0.48 12.67 19.84
N LYS A 48 1.57 12.29 20.53
CA LYS A 48 2.05 10.90 20.59
C LYS A 48 0.99 10.00 21.24
N GLN A 49 1.06 8.70 20.96
CA GLN A 49 0.15 7.69 21.51
C GLN A 49 -1.34 7.97 21.21
N TRP A 50 -1.63 8.77 20.18
CA TRP A 50 -3.00 9.01 19.73
C TRP A 50 -3.77 7.72 19.43
N PRO A 51 -3.17 6.62 18.92
CA PRO A 51 -3.93 5.42 18.69
C PRO A 51 -4.48 4.83 19.98
N GLN A 52 -3.67 4.76 21.03
CA GLN A 52 -4.10 4.25 22.34
C GLN A 52 -5.14 5.18 22.97
N LYS A 53 -4.89 6.50 22.93
CA LYS A 53 -5.80 7.51 23.50
C LYS A 53 -7.19 7.45 22.90
N TYR A 54 -7.31 7.16 21.60
CA TYR A 54 -8.57 7.16 20.87
C TYR A 54 -9.06 5.76 20.46
N GLY A 55 -8.44 4.69 20.98
CA GLY A 55 -8.86 3.32 20.69
C GLY A 55 -8.73 2.91 19.22
N ILE A 56 -7.74 3.47 18.52
CA ILE A 56 -7.51 3.24 17.10
C ILE A 56 -6.76 1.92 16.92
N VAL A 57 -7.36 1.04 16.12
CA VAL A 57 -6.77 -0.26 15.80
C VAL A 57 -5.78 -0.06 14.66
N LEU A 58 -4.54 -0.47 14.89
CA LEU A 58 -3.49 -0.43 13.89
C LEU A 58 -3.31 -1.82 13.26
N ALA A 59 -3.07 -1.86 11.96
CA ALA A 59 -2.78 -3.06 11.21
C ALA A 59 -1.66 -2.83 10.20
N ARG A 60 -1.06 -3.93 9.73
CA ARG A 60 -0.06 -3.88 8.65
C ARG A 60 -0.78 -3.84 7.30
N ASN A 61 -0.42 -2.89 6.44
CA ASN A 61 -0.95 -2.78 5.09
C ASN A 61 -0.15 -3.56 4.05
N GLN A 62 -0.59 -3.49 2.79
CA GLN A 62 0.05 -4.19 1.66
C GLN A 62 1.52 -3.79 1.42
N TRP A 63 1.91 -2.61 1.87
CA TRP A 63 3.29 -2.10 1.78
C TRP A 63 4.14 -2.47 2.99
N GLY A 64 3.58 -3.23 3.94
CA GLY A 64 4.24 -3.60 5.18
C GLY A 64 4.29 -2.49 6.23
N ALA A 65 3.64 -1.34 6.02
CA ALA A 65 3.56 -0.27 7.00
C ALA A 65 2.43 -0.47 8.01
N ILE A 66 2.60 0.10 9.22
CA ILE A 66 1.58 0.09 10.26
C ILE A 66 0.72 1.36 10.13
N GLU A 67 -0.58 1.18 9.99
CA GLU A 67 -1.55 2.27 9.90
C GLU A 67 -2.89 1.92 10.56
N ALA A 68 -3.76 2.92 10.74
CA ALA A 68 -5.10 2.69 11.26
C ALA A 68 -5.94 1.88 10.26
N THR A 69 -6.73 0.93 10.77
CA THR A 69 -7.73 0.23 9.95
C THR A 69 -8.83 1.19 9.50
N GLU A 70 -9.48 0.90 8.37
CA GLU A 70 -10.60 1.72 7.86
C GLU A 70 -11.70 1.87 8.92
N ARG A 71 -12.15 0.75 9.47
CA ARG A 71 -13.21 0.73 10.48
C ARG A 71 -12.86 1.59 11.71
N SER A 72 -11.62 1.52 12.18
CA SER A 72 -11.24 2.24 13.40
C SER A 72 -11.09 3.74 13.17
N ILE A 73 -10.56 4.16 12.01
CA ILE A 73 -10.43 5.59 11.70
C ILE A 73 -11.81 6.21 11.46
N ASP A 74 -12.73 5.51 10.79
CA ASP A 74 -14.08 6.02 10.52
C ASP A 74 -14.92 6.23 11.79
N ALA A 75 -14.69 5.38 12.79
CA ALA A 75 -15.30 5.49 14.11
C ALA A 75 -14.61 6.51 15.04
N ALA A 76 -13.45 7.04 14.66
CA ALA A 76 -12.68 7.96 15.49
C ALA A 76 -13.35 9.34 15.60
N PRO A 77 -13.01 10.14 16.64
CA PRO A 77 -13.46 11.52 16.75
C PRO A 77 -13.11 12.33 15.50
N GLN A 78 -13.95 13.32 15.17
CA GLN A 78 -13.80 14.13 13.95
C GLN A 78 -12.40 14.75 13.83
N ALA A 79 -11.80 15.20 14.93
CA ALA A 79 -10.45 15.76 14.94
C ALA A 79 -9.38 14.77 14.44
N VAL A 80 -9.50 13.48 14.81
CA VAL A 80 -8.58 12.42 14.39
C VAL A 80 -8.79 12.11 12.91
N ARG A 81 -10.05 11.89 12.49
CA ARG A 81 -10.42 11.62 11.10
C ARG A 81 -9.93 12.69 10.13
N MET A 82 -10.19 13.95 10.45
CA MET A 82 -9.82 15.07 9.58
C MET A 82 -8.30 15.26 9.53
N THR A 83 -7.60 15.02 10.64
CA THR A 83 -6.14 15.08 10.67
C THR A 83 -5.52 13.98 9.84
N ASP A 84 -6.00 12.75 9.99
CA ASP A 84 -5.54 11.61 9.21
C ASP A 84 -5.76 11.85 7.70
N LEU A 85 -6.97 12.25 7.29
CA LEU A 85 -7.29 12.54 5.89
C LEU A 85 -6.37 13.64 5.31
N ARG A 86 -6.10 14.69 6.09
CA ARG A 86 -5.17 15.75 5.71
C ARG A 86 -3.74 15.22 5.55
N CYS A 87 -3.24 14.45 6.51
CA CYS A 87 -1.88 13.91 6.49
C CYS A 87 -1.68 12.94 5.31
N ARG A 88 -2.66 12.06 5.03
CA ARG A 88 -2.63 11.20 3.85
C ARG A 88 -2.60 12.00 2.56
N ARG A 89 -3.38 13.07 2.45
CA ARG A 89 -3.37 13.94 1.27
C ARG A 89 -2.01 14.59 1.05
N GLN A 90 -1.38 15.13 2.09
CA GLN A 90 -0.05 15.75 2.00
C GLN A 90 1.02 14.78 1.50
N LEU A 91 0.87 13.50 1.83
CA LEU A 91 1.82 12.45 1.47
C LEU A 91 1.33 11.61 0.31
N SER A 92 0.32 12.07 -0.45
CA SER A 92 -0.24 11.42 -1.65
C SER A 92 -0.75 9.98 -1.44
N LEU A 93 -1.34 9.69 -0.28
CA LEU A 93 -1.89 8.38 0.12
C LEU A 93 -3.43 8.36 0.17
N THR A 94 -4.12 9.35 -0.39
CA THR A 94 -5.60 9.45 -0.32
C THR A 94 -6.32 8.28 -0.99
N GLY A 95 -5.78 7.74 -2.09
CA GLY A 95 -6.38 6.61 -2.83
C GLY A 95 -5.86 5.24 -2.41
N GLU A 96 -4.91 5.17 -1.48
CA GLU A 96 -4.36 3.89 -1.03
C GLU A 96 -5.36 3.18 -0.11
N PRO A 97 -5.59 1.87 -0.30
CA PRO A 97 -6.50 1.11 0.53
C PRO A 97 -5.98 1.00 1.96
N ARG A 98 -6.91 0.90 2.91
CA ARG A 98 -6.60 0.56 4.29
C ARG A 98 -6.83 -0.92 4.55
N PRO A 99 -6.15 -1.50 5.55
CA PRO A 99 -6.51 -2.79 6.12
C PRO A 99 -7.83 -2.74 6.89
#